data_AF-A0A9P7DBS5-F1
#
_entry.id   AF-A0A9P7DBS5-F1
#
_cell.length_a   1.000
_cell.length_b   1.000
_cell.length_c   1.000
_cell.angle_alpha   90.00
_cell.angle_beta   90.00
_cell.angle_gamma   90.00
#
_symmetry.space_group_name_H-M   'P 1'
#
loop_
_entity.id
_entity.type
_entity.pdbx_description
1 polymer ?
#
loop_
_entity_poly.entity_id
_entity_poly.type
_entity_poly.pdbx_seq_one_letter_code
_entity_poly.pdbx_strand_id
1 'polypeptide(L)'
;MNREISMPGAHHSNQIGELVAVLIALQTANPLTPVKIVTDSTYVINGLNTHLDDWENAGWINVANAQIFKAIVYQLRRRSAPTSFQWVKGHSQITGNEKADQLAHNGASKTTTDTIDTYVPRNFDLQGTKLSKINQKTAYNALMIKKHIDYKRPTLGMLDITRYAVETLTTTLETDETIWRGCRNNNLSKKVQIFLYKTLNNVFRIGEFWAQIPTFGHRAKRIWDLAKNLWPNKHSPWPEPSLGLILGSGNISLPRNAQAHDENDKKRAAIIKGASRLLKILISESAYLIWVVRLQLDRATACKSKRSTKTTSEIYNTWADVIEINNDKYKTGKDWVNALEVLVGIKLPRPPQTEVSR
;
A
#
# COMPACT_ATOMS: atom_id res chain seq x y z
N MET A 1 0.76 -11.27 -42.40
CA MET A 1 -0.22 -10.18 -42.54
C MET A 1 0.21 -9.05 -41.62
N ASN A 2 0.28 -7.83 -42.11
CA ASN A 2 0.59 -6.63 -41.31
C ASN A 2 -0.72 -5.99 -40.86
N ARG A 3 -0.85 -5.61 -39.59
CA ARG A 3 -2.03 -4.93 -39.04
C ARG A 3 -1.59 -3.83 -38.08
N GLU A 4 -2.32 -2.72 -38.11
CA GLU A 4 -2.23 -1.62 -37.16
C GLU A 4 -3.54 -1.58 -36.35
N ILE A 5 -3.43 -1.45 -35.03
CA ILE A 5 -4.56 -1.64 -34.12
C ILE A 5 -4.50 -0.57 -33.04
N SER A 6 -5.64 0.07 -32.80
CA SER A 6 -5.81 1.09 -31.76
C SER A 6 -6.64 0.54 -30.61
N MET A 7 -6.12 0.62 -29.39
CA MET A 7 -6.79 0.13 -28.20
C MET A 7 -7.86 1.14 -27.70
N PRO A 8 -9.01 0.71 -27.17
CA PRO A 8 -9.92 1.60 -26.47
C PRO A 8 -9.43 1.92 -25.03
N GLY A 9 -9.46 3.20 -24.62
CA GLY A 9 -9.20 3.64 -23.23
C GLY A 9 -8.25 4.85 -23.09
N ALA A 10 -8.28 5.55 -21.95
CA ALA A 10 -7.44 6.75 -21.72
C ALA A 10 -6.00 6.44 -21.24
N HIS A 11 -5.71 5.19 -20.87
CA HIS A 11 -4.40 4.75 -20.38
C HIS A 11 -3.93 3.52 -21.15
N HIS A 12 -3.11 3.73 -22.17
CA HIS A 12 -2.39 2.67 -22.87
C HIS A 12 -0.99 2.54 -22.29
N SER A 13 -0.54 1.31 -22.03
CA SER A 13 0.84 1.00 -21.70
C SER A 13 1.47 0.19 -22.83
N ASN A 14 2.78 0.33 -23.03
CA ASN A 14 3.52 -0.45 -24.03
C ASN A 14 3.28 -1.96 -23.84
N GLN A 15 3.21 -2.42 -22.59
CA GLN A 15 2.94 -3.82 -22.22
C GLN A 15 1.60 -4.35 -22.77
N ILE A 16 0.54 -3.52 -22.79
CA ILE A 16 -0.76 -3.92 -23.34
C ILE A 16 -0.65 -4.08 -24.86
N GLY A 17 0.00 -3.12 -25.54
CA GLY A 17 0.22 -3.18 -26.99
C GLY A 17 1.00 -4.44 -27.41
N GLU A 18 2.08 -4.75 -26.69
CA GLU A 18 2.89 -5.96 -26.91
C GLU A 18 2.07 -7.26 -26.76
N LEU A 19 1.26 -7.36 -25.70
CA LEU A 19 0.40 -8.53 -25.47
C LEU A 19 -0.66 -8.70 -26.57
N VAL A 20 -1.28 -7.59 -26.98
CA VAL A 20 -2.32 -7.58 -28.01
C VAL A 20 -1.75 -7.98 -29.36
N ALA A 21 -0.56 -7.50 -29.72
CA ALA A 21 0.12 -7.91 -30.94
C ALA A 21 0.30 -9.43 -31.01
N VAL A 22 0.73 -10.04 -29.89
CA VAL A 22 0.90 -11.50 -29.79
C VAL A 22 -0.44 -12.24 -29.85
N LEU A 23 -1.47 -11.77 -29.14
CA LEU A 23 -2.81 -12.36 -29.19
C LEU A 23 -3.35 -12.40 -30.62
N ILE A 24 -3.21 -11.31 -31.36
CA ILE A 24 -3.77 -11.16 -32.70
C ILE A 24 -2.97 -11.96 -33.73
N ALA A 25 -1.65 -12.01 -33.58
CA ALA A 25 -0.81 -12.91 -34.36
C ALA A 25 -1.27 -14.37 -34.19
N LEU A 26 -1.56 -14.79 -32.96
CA LEU A 26 -2.02 -16.15 -32.66
C LEU A 26 -3.45 -16.44 -33.16
N GLN A 27 -4.36 -15.47 -33.06
CA GLN A 27 -5.73 -15.59 -33.58
C GLN A 27 -5.77 -15.64 -35.12
N THR A 28 -4.84 -14.95 -35.78
CA THR A 28 -4.78 -14.90 -37.25
C THR A 28 -4.04 -16.09 -37.84
N ALA A 29 -3.04 -16.63 -37.14
CA ALA A 29 -2.24 -17.73 -37.65
C ALA A 29 -3.02 -19.05 -37.69
N ASN A 30 -2.88 -19.81 -38.79
CA ASN A 30 -3.49 -21.13 -38.92
C ASN A 30 -3.07 -22.04 -37.75
N PRO A 31 -4.00 -22.62 -36.96
CA PRO A 31 -3.68 -23.48 -35.81
C PRO A 31 -2.86 -24.73 -36.11
N LEU A 32 -2.83 -25.15 -37.38
CA LEU A 32 -2.15 -26.36 -37.85
C LEU A 32 -0.72 -26.11 -38.36
N THR A 33 -0.28 -24.85 -38.45
CA THR A 33 1.06 -24.51 -38.93
C THR A 33 1.96 -24.02 -37.80
N PRO A 34 3.25 -24.42 -37.77
CA PRO A 34 4.20 -23.90 -36.80
C PRO A 34 4.29 -22.37 -36.89
N VAL A 35 4.34 -21.70 -35.74
CA VAL A 35 4.47 -20.23 -35.67
C VAL A 35 5.73 -19.87 -34.90
N LYS A 36 6.46 -18.90 -35.41
CA LYS A 36 7.59 -18.28 -34.73
C LYS A 36 7.26 -16.82 -34.47
N ILE A 37 7.09 -16.48 -33.20
CA ILE A 37 6.83 -15.11 -32.74
C ILE A 37 8.16 -14.49 -32.38
N VAL A 38 8.53 -13.43 -33.11
CA VAL A 38 9.72 -12.64 -32.84
C VAL A 38 9.26 -11.35 -32.16
N THR A 39 9.74 -11.08 -30.96
CA THR A 39 9.34 -9.90 -30.18
C THR A 39 10.49 -9.43 -29.31
N ASP A 40 10.58 -8.12 -29.09
CA ASP A 40 11.48 -7.49 -28.12
C ASP A 40 10.88 -7.38 -26.71
N SER A 41 9.60 -7.73 -26.56
CA SER A 41 8.90 -7.76 -25.28
C SER A 41 9.42 -8.87 -24.37
N THR A 42 10.29 -8.48 -23.45
CA THR A 42 10.67 -9.34 -22.32
C THR A 42 9.47 -9.61 -21.41
N TYR A 43 8.48 -8.69 -21.35
CA TYR A 43 7.29 -8.84 -20.53
C TYR A 43 6.41 -10.02 -20.97
N VAL A 44 6.14 -10.12 -22.28
CA VAL A 44 5.37 -11.25 -22.83
C VAL A 44 6.13 -12.56 -22.66
N ILE A 45 7.43 -12.57 -23.01
CA ILE A 45 8.25 -13.79 -22.96
C ILE A 45 8.38 -14.31 -21.52
N ASN A 46 8.73 -13.47 -20.56
CA ASN A 46 8.83 -13.87 -19.16
C ASN A 46 7.46 -14.26 -18.58
N GLY A 47 6.39 -13.56 -18.99
CA GLY A 47 5.04 -13.89 -18.58
C GLY A 47 4.62 -15.29 -19.01
N LEU A 48 4.91 -15.68 -20.25
CA LEU A 48 4.52 -16.98 -20.81
C LEU A 48 5.47 -18.12 -20.43
N ASN A 49 6.78 -17.88 -20.33
CA ASN A 49 7.76 -18.94 -20.06
C ASN A 49 8.08 -19.14 -18.58
N THR A 50 8.16 -18.05 -17.80
CA THR A 50 8.66 -18.10 -16.42
C THR A 50 7.51 -18.05 -15.40
N HIS A 51 6.52 -17.20 -15.64
CA HIS A 51 5.51 -16.89 -14.63
C HIS A 51 4.17 -17.61 -14.83
N LEU A 52 3.94 -18.18 -16.02
CA LEU A 52 2.63 -18.73 -16.39
C LEU A 52 2.14 -19.78 -15.40
N ASP A 53 2.96 -20.77 -15.09
CA ASP A 53 2.59 -21.84 -14.15
C ASP A 53 2.23 -21.28 -12.79
N ASP A 54 3.01 -20.33 -12.26
CA ASP A 54 2.74 -19.70 -10.98
C ASP A 54 1.45 -18.86 -11.02
N TRP A 55 1.18 -18.14 -12.10
CA TRP A 55 -0.03 -17.33 -12.25
C TRP A 55 -1.30 -18.19 -12.34
N GLU A 56 -1.27 -19.29 -13.09
CA GLU A 56 -2.38 -20.23 -13.16
C GLU A 56 -2.63 -20.92 -11.82
N ASN A 57 -1.56 -21.33 -11.15
CA ASN A 57 -1.64 -21.92 -9.81
C ASN A 57 -2.13 -20.89 -8.78
N ALA A 58 -1.76 -19.62 -8.94
CA ALA A 58 -2.21 -18.51 -8.11
C ALA A 58 -3.66 -18.07 -8.43
N GLY A 59 -4.28 -18.59 -9.48
CA GLY A 59 -5.63 -18.19 -9.90
C GLY A 59 -5.69 -16.77 -10.47
N TRP A 60 -4.59 -16.28 -11.05
CA TRP A 60 -4.48 -14.96 -11.67
C TRP A 60 -4.73 -13.76 -10.72
N ILE A 61 -4.63 -13.96 -9.41
CA ILE A 61 -4.83 -12.91 -8.41
C ILE A 61 -3.67 -11.90 -8.47
N ASN A 62 -4.00 -10.61 -8.55
CA ASN A 62 -3.05 -9.49 -8.67
C ASN A 62 -2.08 -9.60 -9.87
N VAL A 63 -2.47 -10.34 -10.91
CA VAL A 63 -1.70 -10.39 -12.15
C VAL A 63 -2.18 -9.25 -13.05
N ALA A 64 -1.27 -8.32 -13.37
CA ALA A 64 -1.57 -7.25 -14.31
C ALA A 64 -1.86 -7.84 -15.70
N ASN A 65 -2.84 -7.27 -16.41
CA ASN A 65 -3.23 -7.70 -17.75
C ASN A 65 -3.65 -9.18 -17.86
N ALA A 66 -4.09 -9.80 -16.75
CA ALA A 66 -4.43 -11.22 -16.68
C ALA A 66 -5.43 -11.66 -17.77
N GLN A 67 -6.41 -10.82 -18.12
CA GLN A 67 -7.41 -11.14 -19.14
C GLN A 67 -6.77 -11.42 -20.51
N ILE A 68 -5.79 -10.61 -20.92
CA ILE A 68 -5.12 -10.76 -22.21
C ILE A 68 -4.18 -11.96 -22.18
N PHE A 69 -3.45 -12.17 -21.07
CA PHE A 69 -2.63 -13.36 -20.90
C PHE A 69 -3.47 -14.65 -20.96
N LYS A 70 -4.61 -14.71 -20.29
CA LYS A 70 -5.53 -15.85 -20.38
C LYS A 70 -5.97 -16.12 -21.82
N ALA A 71 -6.29 -15.07 -22.58
CA ALA A 71 -6.64 -15.20 -23.99
C ALA A 71 -5.47 -15.74 -24.83
N ILE A 72 -4.24 -15.26 -24.61
CA ILE A 72 -3.03 -15.76 -25.28
C ILE A 72 -2.81 -17.24 -24.96
N VAL A 73 -2.88 -17.61 -23.68
CA VAL A 73 -2.68 -18.99 -23.22
C VAL A 73 -3.74 -19.92 -23.81
N TYR A 74 -5.00 -19.46 -23.89
CA TYR A 74 -6.06 -20.18 -24.58
C TYR A 74 -5.74 -20.40 -26.06
N GLN A 75 -5.30 -19.36 -26.78
CA GLN A 75 -4.90 -19.51 -28.18
C GLN A 75 -3.73 -20.48 -28.34
N LEU A 76 -2.70 -20.40 -27.50
CA LEU A 76 -1.55 -21.29 -27.55
C LEU A 76 -1.95 -22.76 -27.32
N ARG A 77 -2.78 -23.04 -26.31
CA ARG A 77 -3.21 -24.40 -25.96
C ARG A 77 -4.15 -25.05 -26.97
N ARG A 78 -4.88 -24.25 -27.75
CA ARG A 78 -5.80 -24.74 -28.78
C ARG A 78 -5.09 -25.10 -30.09
N ARG A 79 -3.85 -24.64 -30.29
CA ARG A 79 -3.08 -24.92 -31.51
C ARG A 79 -2.52 -26.34 -31.46
N SER A 80 -2.54 -27.02 -32.61
CA SER A 80 -1.94 -28.35 -32.77
C SER A 80 -0.46 -28.27 -33.14
N ALA A 81 -0.06 -27.20 -33.83
CA ALA A 81 1.32 -26.98 -34.22
C ALA A 81 2.10 -26.15 -33.19
N PRO A 82 3.42 -26.38 -33.07
CA PRO A 82 4.25 -25.71 -32.08
C PRO A 82 4.34 -24.20 -32.33
N THR A 83 4.37 -23.44 -31.24
CA THR A 83 4.66 -22.01 -31.25
C THR A 83 5.97 -21.75 -30.53
N SER A 84 6.89 -21.07 -31.19
CA SER A 84 8.19 -20.69 -30.62
C SER A 84 8.27 -19.17 -30.45
N PHE A 85 8.88 -18.74 -29.35
CA PHE A 85 9.18 -17.34 -29.09
C PHE A 85 10.67 -17.10 -29.26
N GLN A 86 11.04 -16.08 -30.01
CA GLN A 86 12.41 -15.60 -30.10
C GLN A 86 12.45 -14.16 -29.60
N TRP A 87 13.21 -13.95 -28.52
CA TRP A 87 13.53 -12.61 -28.08
C TRP A 87 14.53 -11.97 -29.04
N VAL A 88 14.30 -10.71 -29.38
CA VAL A 88 15.25 -9.87 -30.11
C VAL A 88 15.46 -8.56 -29.37
N LYS A 89 16.63 -7.97 -29.54
CA LYS A 89 16.89 -6.65 -28.97
C LYS A 89 16.17 -5.59 -29.82
N GLY A 90 15.41 -4.71 -29.18
CA GLY A 90 14.75 -3.57 -29.84
C GLY A 90 15.76 -2.71 -30.63
N HIS A 91 15.31 -2.12 -31.73
CA HIS A 91 16.12 -1.26 -32.63
C HIS A 91 17.39 -1.92 -33.19
N SER A 92 17.42 -3.25 -33.36
CA SER A 92 18.59 -3.98 -33.89
C SER A 92 18.53 -4.24 -35.40
N GLN A 93 17.95 -3.33 -36.18
CA GLN A 93 17.87 -3.43 -37.66
C GLN A 93 17.18 -4.70 -38.19
N ILE A 94 16.29 -5.29 -37.38
CA ILE A 94 15.47 -6.41 -37.81
C ILE A 94 14.25 -5.85 -38.54
N THR A 95 14.24 -5.97 -39.86
CA THR A 95 13.23 -5.38 -40.74
C THR A 95 11.79 -5.70 -40.32
N GLY A 96 11.54 -6.90 -39.78
CA GLY A 96 10.22 -7.29 -39.29
C GLY A 96 9.80 -6.55 -38.01
N ASN A 97 10.73 -6.35 -37.07
CA ASN A 97 10.46 -5.63 -35.81
C ASN A 97 10.25 -4.15 -36.08
N GLU A 98 11.09 -3.55 -36.92
CA GLU A 98 10.98 -2.12 -37.28
C GLU A 98 9.65 -1.81 -37.96
N LYS A 99 9.18 -2.70 -38.85
CA LYS A 99 7.85 -2.58 -39.45
C LYS A 99 6.73 -2.72 -38.41
N ALA A 100 6.88 -3.62 -37.43
CA ALA A 100 5.92 -3.76 -36.35
C ALA A 100 5.88 -2.51 -35.46
N ASP A 101 7.04 -1.91 -35.14
CA ASP A 101 7.15 -0.67 -34.38
C ASP A 101 6.47 0.51 -35.11
N GLN A 102 6.68 0.62 -36.42
CA GLN A 102 6.01 1.63 -37.26
C GLN A 102 4.49 1.45 -37.25
N LEU A 103 4.00 0.22 -37.39
CA LEU A 103 2.55 -0.08 -37.35
C LEU A 103 1.95 0.17 -35.97
N ALA A 104 2.70 -0.09 -34.89
CA ALA A 104 2.27 0.23 -33.54
C ALA A 104 2.14 1.76 -33.34
N HIS A 105 3.08 2.55 -33.87
CA HIS A 105 3.03 4.01 -33.83
C HIS A 105 1.83 4.58 -34.60
N ASN A 106 1.55 4.03 -35.79
CA ASN A 106 0.39 4.40 -36.58
C ASN A 106 -0.92 4.05 -35.86
N GLY A 107 -0.99 2.85 -35.27
CA GLY A 107 -2.14 2.41 -34.46
C GLY A 107 -2.41 3.31 -33.26
N ALA A 108 -1.36 3.76 -32.56
CA ALA A 108 -1.48 4.70 -31.44
C ALA A 108 -2.01 6.08 -31.88
N SER A 109 -1.79 6.47 -33.14
CA SER A 109 -2.22 7.75 -33.71
C SER A 109 -3.63 7.71 -34.30
N LYS A 110 -4.25 6.52 -34.36
CA LYS A 110 -5.56 6.31 -34.99
C LYS A 110 -6.69 6.79 -34.08
N THR A 111 -7.56 7.64 -34.62
CA THR A 111 -8.71 8.25 -33.89
C THR A 111 -9.83 7.24 -33.58
N THR A 112 -9.92 6.16 -34.35
CA THR A 112 -10.94 5.10 -34.16
C THR A 112 -10.34 3.92 -33.41
N THR A 113 -11.03 3.45 -32.38
CA THR A 113 -10.58 2.32 -31.54
C THR A 113 -11.10 0.99 -32.11
N ASP A 114 -10.25 -0.03 -32.07
CA ASP A 114 -10.54 -1.38 -32.54
C ASP A 114 -10.93 -2.29 -31.36
N THR A 115 -11.91 -3.16 -31.56
CA THR A 115 -12.34 -4.14 -30.54
C THR A 115 -11.49 -5.39 -30.61
N ILE A 116 -10.93 -5.83 -29.47
CA ILE A 116 -10.11 -7.02 -29.39
C ILE A 116 -10.85 -8.13 -28.66
N ASP A 117 -10.94 -9.28 -29.33
CA ASP A 117 -11.51 -10.48 -28.73
C ASP A 117 -10.55 -11.07 -27.70
N THR A 118 -10.90 -10.91 -26.42
CA THR A 118 -10.21 -11.52 -25.28
C THR A 118 -11.04 -12.63 -24.63
N TYR A 119 -12.02 -13.18 -25.36
CA TYR A 119 -12.88 -14.23 -24.87
C TYR A 119 -12.10 -15.52 -24.60
N VAL A 120 -12.34 -16.10 -23.42
CA VAL A 120 -11.80 -17.40 -23.02
C VAL A 120 -12.97 -18.28 -22.59
N PRO A 121 -13.17 -19.46 -23.21
CA PRO A 121 -14.17 -20.42 -22.78
C PRO A 121 -14.01 -20.83 -21.32
N ARG A 122 -15.12 -21.03 -20.60
CA ARG A 122 -15.12 -21.32 -19.16
C ARG A 122 -14.31 -22.57 -18.76
N ASN A 123 -14.20 -23.56 -19.65
CA ASN A 123 -13.38 -24.75 -19.43
C ASN A 123 -11.86 -24.50 -19.52
N PHE A 124 -11.45 -23.38 -20.15
CA PHE A 124 -10.06 -22.92 -20.21
C PHE A 124 -9.77 -21.77 -19.24
N ASP A 125 -10.81 -21.05 -18.80
CA ASP A 125 -10.69 -20.01 -17.77
C ASP A 125 -10.58 -20.66 -16.37
N LEU A 126 -9.36 -21.03 -15.99
CA LEU A 126 -9.06 -21.49 -14.64
C LEU A 126 -9.36 -20.37 -13.63
N GLN A 127 -10.43 -20.55 -12.86
CA GLN A 127 -10.83 -19.64 -11.80
C GLN A 127 -10.40 -20.18 -10.43
N GLY A 128 -9.85 -19.28 -9.61
CA GLY A 128 -9.42 -19.60 -8.25
C GLY A 128 -8.01 -20.16 -8.16
N THR A 129 -7.44 -20.08 -6.96
CA THR A 129 -6.09 -20.53 -6.63
C THR A 129 -6.11 -22.01 -6.25
N LYS A 130 -5.07 -22.77 -6.62
CA LYS A 130 -4.87 -24.12 -6.07
C LYS A 130 -4.74 -24.04 -4.55
N LEU A 131 -5.46 -24.91 -3.83
CA LEU A 131 -5.43 -24.95 -2.36
C LEU A 131 -4.02 -25.15 -1.79
N SER A 132 -3.17 -25.92 -2.47
CA SER A 132 -1.76 -26.12 -2.07
C SER A 132 -0.88 -24.87 -2.23
N LYS A 133 -1.33 -23.87 -3.00
CA LYS A 133 -0.57 -22.65 -3.33
C LYS A 133 -1.18 -21.39 -2.72
N ILE A 134 -2.38 -21.48 -2.14
CA ILE A 134 -3.02 -20.34 -1.49
C ILE A 134 -2.32 -20.04 -0.15
N ASN A 135 -1.99 -18.77 0.07
CA ASN A 135 -1.51 -18.28 1.36
C ASN A 135 -2.44 -17.16 1.86
N GLN A 136 -2.30 -16.75 3.12
CA GLN A 136 -3.15 -15.73 3.74
C GLN A 136 -3.18 -14.42 2.94
N LYS A 137 -2.02 -13.99 2.39
CA LYS A 137 -1.92 -12.76 1.58
C LYS A 137 -2.70 -12.89 0.27
N THR A 138 -2.53 -14.00 -0.45
CA THR A 138 -3.24 -14.27 -1.72
C THR A 138 -4.74 -14.41 -1.50
N ALA A 139 -5.17 -15.13 -0.45
CA ALA A 139 -6.57 -15.26 -0.07
C ALA A 139 -7.19 -13.90 0.30
N TYR A 140 -6.47 -13.10 1.09
CA TYR A 140 -6.90 -11.74 1.43
C TYR A 140 -7.05 -10.90 0.16
N ASN A 141 -6.06 -10.87 -0.73
CA ASN A 141 -6.13 -10.11 -1.97
C ASN A 141 -7.29 -10.56 -2.87
N ALA A 142 -7.55 -11.86 -2.99
CA ALA A 142 -8.71 -12.37 -3.74
C ALA A 142 -10.03 -11.85 -3.18
N LEU A 143 -10.18 -11.89 -1.85
CA LEU A 143 -11.37 -11.37 -1.17
C LEU A 143 -11.50 -9.86 -1.34
N MET A 144 -10.38 -9.13 -1.33
CA MET A 144 -10.36 -7.68 -1.54
C MET A 144 -10.81 -7.30 -2.96
N ILE A 145 -10.30 -7.99 -4.00
CA ILE A 145 -10.73 -7.80 -5.40
C ILE A 145 -12.23 -8.07 -5.52
N LYS A 146 -12.69 -9.21 -4.97
CA LYS A 146 -14.11 -9.60 -5.05
C LYS A 146 -15.04 -8.64 -4.31
N LYS A 147 -14.56 -8.05 -3.21
CA LYS A 147 -15.39 -7.21 -2.36
C LYS A 147 -15.59 -5.79 -2.86
N HIS A 148 -14.82 -5.31 -3.87
CA HIS A 148 -14.78 -3.89 -4.27
C HIS A 148 -15.01 -2.98 -3.06
N ILE A 149 -14.00 -2.83 -2.19
CA ILE A 149 -14.20 -2.11 -0.94
C ILE A 149 -14.44 -0.63 -1.25
N ASP A 150 -15.71 -0.27 -1.40
CA ASP A 150 -16.18 1.08 -1.23
C ASP A 150 -15.91 1.45 0.22
N TYR A 151 -15.07 2.47 0.43
CA TYR A 151 -14.91 3.02 1.77
C TYR A 151 -16.29 3.42 2.30
N LYS A 152 -16.57 3.11 3.56
CA LYS A 152 -17.78 3.61 4.20
C LYS A 152 -17.80 5.14 4.04
N ARG A 153 -18.96 5.72 3.69
CA ARG A 153 -19.13 7.18 3.51
C ARG A 153 -18.41 8.04 4.58
N PRO A 154 -18.40 7.69 5.88
CA PRO A 154 -17.69 8.48 6.89
C PRO A 154 -16.16 8.45 6.76
N THR A 155 -15.58 7.37 6.23
CA THR A 155 -14.14 7.27 5.97
C THR A 155 -13.73 8.15 4.80
N LEU A 156 -14.56 8.24 3.76
CA LEU A 156 -14.35 9.19 2.65
C LEU A 156 -14.32 10.63 3.16
N GLY A 157 -15.28 11.02 4.00
CA GLY A 157 -15.28 12.35 4.61
C GLY A 157 -14.04 12.65 5.46
N MET A 158 -13.50 11.65 6.19
CA MET A 158 -12.23 11.82 6.92
C MET A 158 -11.04 11.98 5.98
N LEU A 159 -11.00 11.25 4.86
CA LEU A 159 -9.96 11.38 3.85
C LEU A 159 -9.99 12.76 3.20
N ASP A 160 -11.17 13.28 2.87
CA ASP A 160 -11.33 14.62 2.29
C ASP A 160 -10.89 15.72 3.25
N ILE A 161 -11.34 15.68 4.51
CA ILE A 161 -10.90 16.62 5.56
C ILE A 161 -9.37 16.59 5.72
N THR A 162 -8.79 15.39 5.67
CA THR A 162 -7.33 15.20 5.76
C THR A 162 -6.62 15.81 4.57
N ARG A 163 -7.13 15.54 3.36
CA ARG A 163 -6.55 16.02 2.10
C ARG A 163 -6.49 17.54 2.06
N TYR A 164 -7.61 18.21 2.31
CA TYR A 164 -7.66 19.69 2.31
C TYR A 164 -6.77 20.29 3.39
N ALA A 165 -6.70 19.68 4.57
CA ALA A 165 -5.82 20.18 5.63
C ALA A 165 -4.33 20.02 5.29
N VAL A 166 -3.93 18.91 4.66
CA VAL A 166 -2.53 18.67 4.27
C VAL A 166 -2.12 19.55 3.10
N GLU A 167 -3.01 19.78 2.14
CA GLU A 167 -2.78 20.65 0.97
C GLU A 167 -2.32 22.05 1.39
N THR A 168 -2.88 22.61 2.47
CA THR A 168 -2.45 23.92 3.00
C THR A 168 -0.97 23.98 3.40
N LEU A 169 -0.34 22.84 3.68
CA LEU A 169 1.06 22.75 4.10
C LEU A 169 1.98 22.19 3.01
N THR A 170 1.51 21.22 2.22
CA THR A 170 2.34 20.54 1.21
C THR A 170 2.18 21.12 -0.19
N THR A 171 1.19 22.01 -0.43
CA THR A 171 0.82 22.57 -1.74
C THR A 171 0.42 21.52 -2.79
N THR A 172 0.21 20.28 -2.35
CA THR A 172 -0.15 19.13 -3.18
C THR A 172 -1.42 18.50 -2.66
N LEU A 173 -2.34 18.18 -3.59
CA LEU A 173 -3.53 17.43 -3.26
C LEU A 173 -3.20 15.93 -3.18
N GLU A 174 -3.09 15.42 -1.95
CA GLU A 174 -2.67 14.03 -1.72
C GLU A 174 -3.75 13.00 -2.10
N THR A 175 -3.32 11.88 -2.70
CA THR A 175 -4.21 10.74 -3.01
C THR A 175 -4.60 9.98 -1.74
N ASP A 176 -5.73 9.26 -1.77
CA ASP A 176 -6.15 8.38 -0.65
C ASP A 176 -5.03 7.43 -0.22
N GLU A 177 -4.32 6.85 -1.19
CA GLU A 177 -3.22 5.93 -0.93
C GLU A 177 -2.08 6.58 -0.16
N THR A 178 -1.68 7.80 -0.54
CA THR A 178 -0.64 8.53 0.18
C THR A 178 -1.08 8.86 1.59
N ILE A 179 -2.35 9.27 1.78
CA ILE A 179 -2.92 9.52 3.10
C ILE A 179 -2.83 8.27 3.99
N TRP A 180 -3.25 7.11 3.49
CA TRP A 180 -3.16 5.85 4.21
C TRP A 180 -1.73 5.40 4.50
N ARG A 181 -0.82 5.60 3.54
CA ARG A 181 0.61 5.30 3.71
C ARG A 181 1.23 6.16 4.81
N GLY A 182 0.82 7.43 4.90
CA GLY A 182 1.22 8.35 5.97
C GLY A 182 0.90 7.86 7.37
N CYS A 183 -0.24 7.20 7.57
CA CYS A 183 -0.59 6.62 8.87
C CYS A 183 0.39 5.54 9.34
N ARG A 184 1.17 4.96 8.42
CA ARG A 184 2.18 3.94 8.71
C ARG A 184 3.61 4.49 8.62
N ASN A 185 3.78 5.81 8.67
CA ASN A 185 5.09 6.43 8.56
C ASN A 185 6.02 5.95 9.69
N ASN A 186 7.23 5.49 9.31
CA ASN A 186 8.22 4.93 10.24
C ASN A 186 8.74 5.92 11.28
N ASN A 187 8.51 7.23 11.09
CA ASN A 187 8.84 8.24 12.08
C ASN A 187 7.85 8.29 13.25
N LEU A 188 6.72 7.58 13.17
CA LEU A 188 5.67 7.56 14.18
C LEU A 188 5.73 6.26 14.99
N SER A 189 5.41 6.34 16.28
CA SER A 189 5.30 5.16 17.15
C SER A 189 4.16 4.24 16.68
N LYS A 190 4.26 2.93 16.93
CA LYS A 190 3.21 1.97 16.53
C LYS A 190 1.84 2.28 17.14
N LYS A 191 1.83 2.82 18.37
CA LYS A 191 0.62 3.26 19.06
C LYS A 191 -0.06 4.41 18.29
N VAL A 192 0.71 5.40 17.86
CA VAL A 192 0.22 6.51 17.03
C VAL A 192 -0.23 6.04 15.65
N GLN A 193 0.52 5.15 14.99
CA GLN A 193 0.12 4.61 13.68
C GLN A 193 -1.26 3.94 13.74
N ILE A 194 -1.49 3.12 14.79
CA ILE A 194 -2.79 2.46 15.01
C ILE A 194 -3.87 3.49 15.34
N PHE A 195 -3.55 4.49 16.16
CA PHE A 195 -4.47 5.57 16.50
C PHE A 195 -4.93 6.33 15.25
N LEU A 196 -4.01 6.81 14.41
CA LEU A 196 -4.32 7.52 13.16
C LEU A 196 -5.15 6.66 12.20
N TYR A 197 -4.75 5.40 12.00
CA TYR A 197 -5.49 4.46 11.15
C TYR A 197 -6.94 4.27 11.62
N LYS A 198 -7.16 4.09 12.93
CA LYS A 198 -8.50 3.92 13.50
C LYS A 198 -9.31 5.22 13.43
N THR A 199 -8.67 6.37 13.60
CA THR A 199 -9.33 7.68 13.48
C THR A 199 -9.76 7.96 12.04
N LEU A 200 -8.94 7.66 11.03
CA LEU A 200 -9.34 7.78 9.62
C LEU A 200 -10.52 6.87 9.27
N ASN A 201 -10.57 5.68 9.86
CA ASN A 201 -11.73 4.78 9.76
C ASN A 201 -12.95 5.26 10.58
N ASN A 202 -12.89 6.47 11.15
CA ASN A 202 -13.94 7.08 11.96
C ASN A 202 -14.36 6.24 13.17
N VAL A 203 -13.43 5.45 13.74
CA VAL A 203 -13.70 4.57 14.89
C VAL A 203 -13.78 5.36 16.20
N PHE A 204 -12.95 6.39 16.34
CA PHE A 204 -12.84 7.21 17.54
C PHE A 204 -13.63 8.51 17.42
N ARG A 205 -14.07 9.04 18.56
CA ARG A 205 -14.72 10.36 18.63
C ARG A 205 -13.66 11.44 18.85
N ILE A 206 -13.32 12.18 17.79
CA ILE A 206 -12.22 13.17 17.74
C ILE A 206 -12.70 14.43 17.01
N GLY A 207 -11.99 15.56 17.21
CA GLY A 207 -12.25 16.82 16.50
C GLY A 207 -13.29 17.66 17.23
N GLU A 208 -14.34 18.10 16.52
CA GLU A 208 -15.40 18.97 17.06
C GLU A 208 -16.13 18.36 18.28
N PHE A 209 -16.21 17.03 18.34
CA PHE A 209 -16.69 16.31 19.53
C PHE A 209 -15.89 16.62 20.81
N TRP A 210 -14.62 17.02 20.68
CA TRP A 210 -13.79 17.41 21.83
C TRP A 210 -14.17 18.77 22.40
N ALA A 211 -14.64 19.70 21.57
CA ALA A 211 -15.03 21.05 21.97
C ALA A 211 -16.32 21.07 22.79
N GLN A 212 -17.19 20.08 22.60
CA GLN A 212 -18.49 19.99 23.26
C GLN A 212 -18.44 19.42 24.69
N ILE A 213 -17.27 19.03 25.21
CA ILE A 213 -17.14 18.49 26.58
C ILE A 213 -16.62 19.56 27.56
N PRO A 214 -17.39 19.88 28.62
CA PRO A 214 -16.96 20.83 29.65
C PRO A 214 -15.61 20.43 30.28
N THR A 215 -14.76 21.40 30.61
CA THR A 215 -13.41 21.25 31.23
C THR A 215 -12.28 20.67 30.36
N PHE A 216 -12.59 20.00 29.25
CA PHE A 216 -11.58 19.35 28.41
C PHE A 216 -10.72 20.33 27.60
N GLY A 217 -11.32 21.45 27.16
CA GLY A 217 -10.65 22.46 26.33
C GLY A 217 -9.33 22.94 26.93
N HIS A 218 -9.27 23.13 28.25
CA HIS A 218 -8.05 23.61 28.93
C HIS A 218 -6.88 22.61 28.88
N ARG A 219 -7.14 21.31 29.02
CA ARG A 219 -6.08 20.29 29.03
C ARG A 219 -5.54 20.02 27.63
N ALA A 220 -6.44 19.92 26.65
CA ALA A 220 -6.05 19.82 25.25
C ALA A 220 -5.26 21.06 24.82
N LYS A 221 -5.74 22.26 25.18
CA LYS A 221 -5.02 23.52 24.95
C LYS A 221 -3.64 23.51 25.59
N ARG A 222 -3.51 23.05 26.85
CA ARG A 222 -2.21 22.97 27.53
C ARG A 222 -1.21 22.05 26.80
N ILE A 223 -1.65 20.89 26.32
CA ILE A 223 -0.78 19.97 25.56
C ILE A 223 -0.37 20.63 24.23
N TRP A 224 -1.30 21.30 23.54
CA TRP A 224 -0.98 22.02 22.31
C TRP A 224 -0.04 23.21 22.53
N ASP A 225 -0.22 23.96 23.62
CA ASP A 225 0.68 25.07 24.00
C ASP A 225 2.09 24.54 24.27
N LEU A 226 2.23 23.39 24.93
CA LEU A 226 3.53 22.74 25.14
C LEU A 226 4.15 22.30 23.81
N ALA A 227 3.38 21.70 22.91
CA ALA A 227 3.87 21.30 21.59
C ALA A 227 4.31 22.51 20.75
N LYS A 228 3.56 23.61 20.80
CA LYS A 228 3.88 24.89 20.16
C LYS A 228 5.18 25.48 20.70
N ASN A 229 5.41 25.42 22.01
CA ASN A 229 6.64 25.91 22.63
C ASN A 229 7.88 25.06 22.25
N LEU A 230 7.69 23.77 21.94
CA LEU A 230 8.76 22.90 21.44
C LEU A 230 9.07 23.12 19.96
N TRP A 231 8.20 23.81 19.21
CA TRP A 231 8.37 24.03 17.78
C TRP A 231 9.25 25.26 17.50
N PRO A 232 10.39 25.11 16.80
CA PRO A 232 11.21 26.24 16.41
C PRO A 232 10.55 27.02 15.25
N ASN A 233 10.04 28.22 15.53
CA ASN A 233 9.39 29.12 14.55
C ASN A 233 10.27 29.54 13.36
N LYS A 234 11.56 29.22 13.36
CA LYS A 234 12.52 29.54 12.29
C LYS A 234 12.23 28.80 10.97
N HIS A 235 11.52 27.66 11.01
CA HIS A 235 11.30 26.83 9.82
C HIS A 235 9.92 27.02 9.18
N SER A 236 8.91 27.30 9.98
CA SER A 236 7.52 27.55 9.58
C SER A 236 6.77 28.03 10.83
N PRO A 237 5.72 28.86 10.71
CA PRO A 237 4.84 29.13 11.83
C PRO A 237 4.21 27.83 12.36
N TRP A 238 3.92 27.78 13.66
CA TRP A 238 3.19 26.66 14.24
C TRP A 238 1.81 26.53 13.58
N PRO A 239 1.46 25.38 12.98
CA PRO A 239 0.15 25.19 12.39
C PRO A 239 -0.88 24.89 13.48
N GLU A 240 -2.02 25.56 13.44
CA GLU A 240 -3.08 25.32 14.42
C GLU A 240 -3.64 23.88 14.24
N PRO A 241 -3.67 23.05 15.29
CA PRO A 241 -4.04 21.64 15.18
C PRO A 241 -5.51 21.45 14.77
N SER A 242 -5.74 20.99 13.54
CA SER A 242 -7.05 20.58 13.04
C SER A 242 -7.18 19.06 12.96
N LEU A 243 -8.41 18.54 12.91
CA LEU A 243 -8.65 17.10 12.74
C LEU A 243 -7.94 16.56 11.48
N GLY A 244 -8.06 17.28 10.36
CA GLY A 244 -7.40 16.91 9.12
C GLY A 244 -5.88 16.93 9.22
N LEU A 245 -5.32 17.92 9.92
CA LEU A 245 -3.87 18.01 10.12
C LEU A 245 -3.34 16.88 11.01
N ILE A 246 -4.09 16.49 12.04
CA ILE A 246 -3.75 15.36 12.91
C ILE A 246 -3.72 14.06 12.09
N LEU A 247 -4.76 13.82 11.30
CA LEU A 247 -4.88 12.63 10.45
C LEU A 247 -3.81 12.59 9.35
N GLY A 248 -3.48 13.75 8.80
CA GLY A 248 -2.49 13.96 7.77
C GLY A 248 -1.05 14.10 8.28
N SER A 249 -0.83 14.07 9.59
CA SER A 249 0.47 14.34 10.22
C SER A 249 1.61 13.49 9.66
N GLY A 250 1.33 12.24 9.29
CA GLY A 250 2.30 11.35 8.65
C GLY A 250 2.80 11.80 7.28
N ASN A 251 2.04 12.63 6.58
CA ASN A 251 2.30 13.12 5.23
C ASN A 251 2.87 14.55 5.20
N ILE A 252 2.85 15.26 6.32
CA ILE A 252 3.38 16.63 6.40
C ILE A 252 4.82 16.68 5.85
N SER A 253 5.06 17.54 4.89
CA SER A 253 6.41 17.81 4.41
C SER A 253 6.50 19.31 4.19
N LEU A 254 7.45 19.95 4.87
CA LEU A 254 7.72 21.36 4.63
C LEU A 254 8.32 21.52 3.23
N PRO A 255 8.00 22.63 2.53
CA PRO A 255 8.49 22.87 1.19
C PRO A 255 10.02 22.88 1.15
N ARG A 256 10.57 22.25 0.12
CA ARG A 256 12.01 22.17 -0.12
C ARG A 256 12.32 22.87 -1.45
N ASN A 257 13.34 23.71 -1.49
CA ASN A 257 13.86 24.23 -2.76
C ASN A 257 14.40 23.05 -3.59
N ALA A 258 13.75 22.77 -4.71
CA ALA A 258 14.04 21.60 -5.56
C ALA A 258 15.36 21.72 -6.32
N GLN A 259 15.92 22.93 -6.45
CA GLN A 259 17.16 23.23 -7.18
C GLN A 259 18.37 23.36 -6.23
N ALA A 260 18.63 22.32 -5.41
CA ALA A 260 19.76 22.33 -4.49
C ALA A 260 21.04 21.85 -5.20
N HIS A 261 21.80 22.78 -5.77
CA HIS A 261 23.06 22.47 -6.47
C HIS A 261 24.31 22.59 -5.57
N ASP A 262 24.26 23.38 -4.49
CA ASP A 262 25.40 23.66 -3.60
C ASP A 262 25.36 22.87 -2.26
N GLU A 263 26.50 22.72 -1.59
CA GLU A 263 26.62 22.07 -0.27
C GLU A 263 25.79 22.77 0.82
N ASN A 264 25.67 24.10 0.77
CA ASN A 264 24.85 24.86 1.69
C ASN A 264 23.36 24.57 1.52
N ASP A 265 22.91 24.31 0.29
CA ASP A 265 21.53 23.93 0.01
C ASP A 265 21.21 22.50 0.46
N LYS A 266 22.18 21.59 0.35
CA LYS A 266 22.07 20.23 0.93
C LYS A 266 21.92 20.28 2.45
N LYS A 267 22.69 21.12 3.14
CA LYS A 267 22.58 21.34 4.60
C LYS A 267 21.21 21.92 4.97
N ARG A 268 20.74 22.95 4.26
CA ARG A 268 19.41 23.54 4.47
C ARG A 268 18.29 22.51 4.27
N ALA A 269 18.37 21.70 3.23
CA ALA A 269 17.42 20.63 2.96
C ALA A 269 17.37 19.56 4.06
N ALA A 270 18.52 19.18 4.63
CA ALA A 270 18.58 18.23 5.74
C ALA A 270 17.89 18.79 7.00
N ILE A 271 18.09 20.09 7.27
CA ILE A 271 17.42 20.79 8.37
C ILE A 271 15.89 20.80 8.17
N ILE A 272 15.41 21.13 6.97
CA ILE A 272 13.97 21.12 6.64
C ILE A 272 13.37 19.71 6.77
N LYS A 273 14.12 18.67 6.38
CA LYS A 273 13.72 17.27 6.56
C LYS A 273 13.60 16.91 8.05
N GLY A 274 14.53 17.35 8.88
CA GLY A 274 14.50 17.20 10.34
C GLY A 274 13.31 17.93 10.97
N ALA A 275 13.08 19.19 10.58
CA ALA A 275 11.94 19.98 11.02
C ALA A 275 10.60 19.34 10.62
N SER A 276 10.49 18.86 9.38
CA SER A 276 9.30 18.13 8.91
C SER A 276 9.03 16.91 9.79
N ARG A 277 10.06 16.11 10.10
CA ARG A 277 9.94 14.94 10.99
C ARG A 277 9.48 15.33 12.40
N LEU A 278 10.09 16.37 12.97
CA LEU A 278 9.71 16.86 14.30
C LEU A 278 8.24 17.28 14.34
N LEU A 279 7.78 18.01 13.31
CA LEU A 279 6.38 18.44 13.20
C LEU A 279 5.40 17.26 13.17
N LYS A 280 5.73 16.18 12.43
CA LYS A 280 4.91 14.95 12.43
C LYS A 280 4.75 14.39 13.83
N ILE A 281 5.87 14.31 14.56
CA ILE A 281 5.92 13.72 15.89
C ILE A 281 5.12 14.59 16.86
N LEU A 282 5.38 15.90 16.90
CA LEU A 282 4.71 16.82 17.81
C LEU A 282 3.20 16.80 17.61
N ILE A 283 2.70 16.87 16.38
CA ILE A 283 1.26 16.86 16.10
C ILE A 283 0.62 15.52 16.48
N SER A 284 1.21 14.42 16.03
CA SER A 284 0.61 13.09 16.16
C SER A 284 0.67 12.53 17.58
N GLU A 285 1.79 12.69 18.29
CA GLU A 285 1.94 12.25 19.68
C GLU A 285 1.09 13.11 20.62
N SER A 286 1.00 14.43 20.40
CA SER A 286 0.13 15.31 21.19
C SER A 286 -1.34 14.92 21.03
N ALA A 287 -1.80 14.68 19.80
CA ALA A 287 -3.16 14.22 19.55
C ALA A 287 -3.45 12.85 20.18
N TYR A 288 -2.49 11.92 20.13
CA TYR A 288 -2.61 10.62 20.79
C TYR A 288 -2.69 10.75 22.31
N LEU A 289 -1.82 11.56 22.92
CA LEU A 289 -1.84 11.82 24.38
C LEU A 289 -3.16 12.43 24.82
N ILE A 290 -3.67 13.42 24.09
CA ILE A 290 -4.99 14.02 24.32
C ILE A 290 -6.08 12.94 24.31
N TRP A 291 -6.03 12.01 23.35
CA TRP A 291 -6.95 10.89 23.28
C TRP A 291 -6.78 9.87 24.42
N VAL A 292 -5.55 9.54 24.82
CA VAL A 292 -5.26 8.62 25.93
C VAL A 292 -5.75 9.18 27.26
N VAL A 293 -5.46 10.44 27.56
CA VAL A 293 -5.94 11.12 28.77
C VAL A 293 -7.47 11.09 28.82
N ARG A 294 -8.13 11.22 27.67
CA ARG A 294 -9.59 11.11 27.57
C ARG A 294 -10.09 9.69 27.82
N LEU A 295 -9.43 8.67 27.28
CA LEU A 295 -9.79 7.27 27.55
C LEU A 295 -9.75 6.90 29.03
N GLN A 296 -8.81 7.47 29.78
CA GLN A 296 -8.66 7.19 31.21
C GLN A 296 -9.79 7.78 32.05
N LEU A 297 -10.33 8.93 31.65
CA LEU A 297 -11.44 9.62 32.32
C LEU A 297 -12.81 9.08 31.89
N ASP A 298 -12.97 8.86 30.58
CA ASP A 298 -14.25 8.57 29.92
C ASP A 298 -14.30 7.14 29.39
N ARG A 299 -14.06 6.16 30.29
CA ARG A 299 -13.90 4.71 29.99
C ARG A 299 -14.92 4.11 29.00
N ALA A 300 -16.09 4.73 28.81
CA ALA A 300 -17.18 4.27 27.95
C ALA A 300 -17.52 5.14 26.71
N THR A 301 -17.05 6.38 26.57
CA THR A 301 -17.58 7.35 25.56
C THR A 301 -16.60 7.79 24.46
N ALA A 302 -15.32 7.40 24.54
CA ALA A 302 -14.29 7.82 23.56
C ALA A 302 -14.32 7.05 22.21
N CYS A 303 -15.06 5.94 22.12
CA CYS A 303 -15.16 5.09 20.93
C CYS A 303 -16.60 5.04 20.41
N LYS A 304 -16.79 4.94 19.09
CA LYS A 304 -18.14 4.85 18.49
C LYS A 304 -18.73 3.44 18.51
N SER A 305 -17.95 2.43 18.84
CA SER A 305 -18.41 1.04 19.01
C SER A 305 -18.44 0.61 20.48
N LYS A 306 -19.44 -0.20 20.86
CA LYS A 306 -19.40 -0.99 22.11
C LYS A 306 -18.21 -1.95 22.02
N ARG A 307 -17.33 -1.92 23.02
CA ARG A 307 -16.23 -2.89 23.14
C ARG A 307 -16.81 -4.28 23.45
N SER A 308 -16.20 -5.33 22.91
CA SER A 308 -16.28 -6.67 23.51
C SER A 308 -15.70 -6.61 24.93
N THR A 309 -16.30 -7.34 25.87
CA THR A 309 -15.94 -7.45 27.29
C THR A 309 -14.60 -8.15 27.49
N LYS A 310 -13.51 -7.55 26.99
CA LYS A 310 -12.16 -7.98 27.33
C LYS A 310 -11.69 -7.23 28.58
N THR A 311 -11.45 -8.01 29.62
CA THR A 311 -11.20 -7.58 31.00
C THR A 311 -9.92 -6.76 31.12
N THR A 312 -9.89 -5.83 32.07
CA THR A 312 -8.75 -4.98 32.44
C THR A 312 -7.43 -5.77 32.59
N SER A 313 -7.51 -7.04 32.97
CA SER A 313 -6.39 -7.98 33.11
C SER A 313 -5.67 -8.31 31.79
N GLU A 314 -6.37 -8.41 30.65
CA GLU A 314 -5.70 -8.63 29.36
C GLU A 314 -4.88 -7.40 28.94
N ILE A 315 -5.38 -6.21 29.27
CA ILE A 315 -4.69 -4.93 29.00
C ILE A 315 -3.45 -4.78 29.90
N TYR A 316 -3.55 -5.19 31.17
CA TYR A 316 -2.42 -5.21 32.09
C TYR A 316 -1.32 -6.19 31.64
N ASN A 317 -1.69 -7.41 31.23
CA ASN A 317 -0.74 -8.41 30.75
C ASN A 317 -0.05 -7.98 29.45
N THR A 318 -0.79 -7.31 28.54
CA THR A 318 -0.18 -6.71 27.34
C THR A 318 0.81 -5.58 27.68
N TRP A 319 0.63 -4.91 28.82
CA TRP A 319 1.55 -3.87 29.30
C TRP A 319 2.77 -4.44 30.03
N ALA A 320 2.62 -5.55 30.76
CA ALA A 320 3.74 -6.28 31.36
C ALA A 320 4.76 -6.71 30.28
N ASP A 321 4.26 -7.29 29.18
CA ASP A 321 5.10 -7.70 28.04
C ASP A 321 5.81 -6.50 27.37
N VAL A 322 5.15 -5.34 27.28
CA VAL A 322 5.72 -4.13 26.67
C VAL A 322 6.80 -3.49 27.55
N ILE A 323 6.70 -3.64 28.87
CA ILE A 323 7.70 -3.18 29.83
C ILE A 323 8.91 -4.12 29.80
N GLU A 324 8.71 -5.44 29.68
CA GLU A 324 9.79 -6.42 29.54
C GLU A 324 10.55 -6.30 28.21
N ILE A 325 9.85 -6.14 27.08
CA ILE A 325 10.48 -6.08 25.74
C ILE A 325 11.32 -4.80 25.51
N ASN A 326 10.98 -3.68 26.17
CA ASN A 326 11.69 -2.42 25.97
C ASN A 326 12.93 -2.24 26.86
N ASN A 327 13.10 -3.08 27.89
CA ASN A 327 14.28 -3.02 28.76
C ASN A 327 15.57 -3.56 28.10
N ASP A 328 15.47 -4.44 27.10
CA ASP A 328 16.65 -4.95 26.38
C ASP A 328 17.24 -3.94 25.37
N LYS A 329 16.47 -2.92 24.97
CA LYS A 329 16.92 -1.93 23.97
C LYS A 329 17.67 -0.74 24.57
N TYR A 330 17.55 -0.53 25.89
CA TYR A 330 18.19 0.57 26.61
C TYR A 330 18.95 0.02 27.81
N LYS A 331 20.23 -0.34 27.61
CA LYS A 331 21.13 -0.67 28.72
C LYS A 331 21.31 0.55 29.64
N THR A 332 20.59 0.59 30.75
CA THR A 332 20.98 1.35 31.95
C THR A 332 21.44 0.35 33.00
N GLY A 333 22.68 0.53 33.49
CA GLY A 333 23.41 -0.40 34.36
C GLY A 333 22.76 -0.64 35.73
N LYS A 334 23.10 -1.82 36.28
CA LYS A 334 22.66 -2.39 37.56
C LYS A 334 23.24 -1.61 38.75
N ASP A 335 22.57 -0.53 39.13
CA ASP A 335 22.70 0.00 40.48
C ASP A 335 21.54 0.93 40.81
N TRP A 336 20.39 0.36 41.15
CA TRP A 336 19.62 1.08 42.14
C TRP A 336 19.02 0.04 43.07
N VAL A 337 19.90 -0.52 43.89
CA VAL A 337 19.52 -0.99 45.23
C VAL A 337 18.28 -1.90 45.22
N ASN A 338 18.59 -3.17 44.93
CA ASN A 338 17.92 -4.35 45.49
C ASN A 338 16.76 -4.88 44.63
N ALA A 339 16.81 -6.07 44.03
CA ALA A 339 17.51 -7.25 44.50
C ALA A 339 17.45 -8.41 43.48
N LEU A 340 18.49 -9.26 43.64
CA LEU A 340 18.56 -10.72 43.53
C LEU A 340 18.14 -11.38 42.19
N GLU A 341 19.18 -11.64 41.38
CA GLU A 341 19.52 -12.88 40.65
C GLU A 341 18.35 -13.83 40.28
N VAL A 342 18.21 -14.32 39.04
CA VAL A 342 19.10 -15.26 38.35
C VAL A 342 18.73 -15.31 36.84
N LEU A 343 19.73 -15.39 35.97
CA LEU A 343 19.61 -15.74 34.54
C LEU A 343 19.37 -17.25 34.36
N VAL A 344 18.37 -17.66 33.57
CA VAL A 344 18.48 -18.85 32.70
C VAL A 344 17.59 -18.65 31.46
N GLY A 345 18.18 -18.66 30.27
CA GLY A 345 17.44 -18.89 29.02
C GLY A 345 17.36 -20.38 28.69
N ILE A 346 16.41 -20.79 27.84
CA ILE A 346 16.59 -21.67 26.66
C ILE A 346 15.26 -22.28 26.14
N LYS A 347 15.09 -22.17 24.80
CA LYS A 347 14.30 -22.95 23.81
C LYS A 347 12.75 -22.91 23.78
N LEU A 348 12.25 -22.44 22.63
CA LEU A 348 10.96 -22.81 21.99
C LEU A 348 11.02 -24.26 21.42
N PRO A 349 9.91 -24.81 20.89
CA PRO A 349 8.90 -25.63 21.55
C PRO A 349 9.01 -27.12 21.12
N ARG A 350 8.21 -28.02 21.71
CA ARG A 350 7.88 -29.33 21.08
C ARG A 350 6.38 -29.45 20.78
N PRO A 351 6.02 -30.12 19.67
CA PRO A 351 4.68 -30.15 19.07
C PRO A 351 3.69 -30.99 19.89
N PRO A 352 2.37 -30.93 19.58
CA PRO A 352 1.38 -31.72 20.30
C PRO A 352 1.57 -33.21 19.99
N GLN A 353 1.58 -34.04 21.04
CA GLN A 353 1.36 -35.47 20.89
C GLN A 353 -0.11 -35.77 21.15
N THR A 354 -0.77 -36.27 20.12
CA THR A 354 -2.10 -36.89 20.15
C THR A 354 -2.10 -38.19 20.94
N GLU A 355 -3.19 -38.41 21.69
CA GLU A 355 -3.79 -39.68 22.18
C GLU A 355 -2.88 -40.58 23.05
N VAL A 356 -3.35 -41.21 24.14
CA VAL A 356 -4.17 -42.43 24.16
C VAL A 356 -4.48 -42.77 25.63
N SER A 357 -5.73 -43.21 25.93
CA SER A 357 -6.23 -44.08 27.03
C SER A 357 -5.69 -43.88 28.48
N ARG A 358 -6.49 -43.90 29.55
CA ARG A 358 -7.66 -44.72 29.90
C ARG A 358 -8.57 -43.93 30.83
#